data_AF-A0AA37HED5-F1
#
_entry.id   AF-A0AA37HED5-F1
#
_cell.length_a   1.000
_cell.length_b   1.000
_cell.length_c   1.000
_cell.angle_alpha   90.00
_cell.angle_beta   90.00
_cell.angle_gamma   90.00
#
_symmetry.space_group_name_H-M   'P 1'
#
loop_
_entity.id
_entity.type
_entity.pdbx_description
1 polymer ?
#
loop_
_entity_poly.entity_id
_entity_poly.type
_entity_poly.pdbx_seq_one_letter_code
_entity_poly.pdbx_strand_id
1 'polypeptide(L)'
;MTEVLNLKNFESLSPFEIKDELIKLAKETSRRTQSAFLNAGRGNPNWVATTPREGYFLLGQFAMSESKRVMSHPAGLGGMPQAAGIAGRLDGWLERQADQPGAAFLKAMVPYAVTTFGFDRDAFVHELVDSIVGDNYPVPDRMLVHNERIVHEYLMWAMCGTRKPAGRFDLYAVEGGTAAMCYLFKSLKANRLLLPGDTIALGTPIFTPYLEMTHLEDCALDVVHIKAP
;
A
#
# COMPACT_ATOMS: atom_id res chain seq x y z
N MET A 1 -27.88 1.34 38.50
CA MET A 1 -27.40 -0.01 38.87
C MET A 1 -26.54 -0.50 37.74
N THR A 2 -25.23 -0.60 37.96
CA THR A 2 -24.29 -1.13 36.96
C THR A 2 -24.50 -2.63 36.92
N GLU A 3 -25.04 -3.15 35.82
CA GLU A 3 -25.10 -4.59 35.57
C GLU A 3 -23.67 -5.12 35.67
N VAL A 4 -23.44 -6.03 36.63
CA VAL A 4 -22.12 -6.62 36.81
C VAL A 4 -21.89 -7.56 35.63
N LEU A 5 -20.95 -7.21 34.75
CA LEU A 5 -20.56 -8.04 33.61
C LEU A 5 -20.15 -9.42 34.11
N ASN A 6 -20.94 -10.45 33.79
CA ASN A 6 -20.58 -11.83 34.09
C ASN A 6 -19.66 -12.36 32.98
N LEU A 7 -18.37 -12.42 33.29
CA LEU A 7 -17.33 -12.83 32.33
C LEU A 7 -17.48 -14.28 31.84
N LYS A 8 -18.17 -15.14 32.59
CA LYS A 8 -18.42 -16.54 32.19
C LYS A 8 -19.25 -16.66 30.92
N ASN A 9 -20.08 -15.66 30.61
CA ASN A 9 -20.90 -15.66 29.41
C ASN A 9 -20.05 -15.48 28.12
N PHE A 10 -18.79 -15.04 28.25
CA PHE A 10 -17.87 -14.86 27.13
C PHE A 10 -16.95 -16.08 26.92
N GLU A 11 -16.93 -17.05 27.85
CA GLU A 11 -16.07 -18.24 27.76
C GLU A 11 -16.50 -19.19 26.64
N SER A 12 -17.77 -19.16 26.24
CA SER A 12 -18.33 -19.97 25.15
C SER A 12 -18.27 -19.29 23.78
N LEU A 13 -17.84 -18.02 23.72
CA LEU A 13 -17.79 -17.25 22.49
C LEU A 13 -16.49 -17.58 21.73
N SER A 14 -16.59 -17.65 20.40
CA SER A 14 -15.41 -17.72 19.55
C SER A 14 -14.55 -16.45 19.66
N PRO A 15 -13.25 -16.50 19.31
CA PRO A 15 -12.40 -15.31 19.33
C PRO A 15 -12.93 -14.11 18.53
N PHE A 16 -13.73 -14.35 17.48
CA PHE A 16 -14.40 -13.30 16.71
C PHE A 16 -15.60 -12.70 17.43
N GLU A 17 -16.45 -13.53 18.03
CA GLU A 17 -17.59 -13.05 18.82
C GLU A 17 -17.13 -12.28 20.07
N ILE A 18 -16.06 -12.75 20.72
CA ILE A 18 -15.41 -12.01 21.82
C ILE A 18 -14.90 -10.66 21.30
N LYS A 19 -14.21 -10.63 20.15
CA LYS A 19 -13.73 -9.38 19.55
C LYS A 19 -14.89 -8.43 19.23
N ASP A 20 -15.98 -8.92 18.64
CA ASP A 20 -17.12 -8.09 18.25
C ASP A 20 -17.88 -7.54 19.47
N GLU A 21 -18.05 -8.35 20.51
CA GLU A 21 -18.61 -7.88 21.79
C GLU A 21 -17.67 -6.88 22.48
N LEU A 22 -16.36 -7.10 22.46
CA LEU A 22 -15.38 -6.10 22.94
C LEU A 22 -15.45 -4.80 22.13
N ILE A 23 -15.60 -4.87 20.80
CA ILE A 23 -15.79 -3.71 19.93
C ILE A 23 -17.07 -2.96 20.32
N LYS A 24 -18.17 -3.68 20.55
CA LYS A 24 -19.47 -3.11 20.93
C LYS A 24 -19.38 -2.41 22.29
N LEU A 25 -18.84 -3.07 23.31
CA LEU A 25 -18.64 -2.52 24.66
C LEU A 25 -17.71 -1.28 24.64
N ALA A 26 -16.61 -1.34 23.89
CA ALA A 26 -15.69 -0.22 23.78
C ALA A 26 -16.26 0.93 22.92
N LYS A 27 -17.11 0.68 21.93
CA LYS A 27 -17.87 1.75 21.22
C LYS A 27 -18.87 2.44 22.15
N GLU A 28 -19.58 1.69 22.99
CA GLU A 28 -20.49 2.28 24.00
C GLU A 28 -19.74 3.16 24.99
N THR A 29 -18.57 2.71 25.45
CA THR A 29 -17.71 3.46 26.37
C THR A 29 -17.08 4.68 25.69
N SER A 30 -16.60 4.54 24.46
CA SER A 30 -16.05 5.63 23.64
C SER A 30 -17.08 6.73 23.38
N ARG A 31 -18.33 6.37 23.05
CA ARG A 31 -19.43 7.34 22.91
C ARG A 31 -19.72 8.10 24.20
N ARG A 32 -19.59 7.44 25.36
CA ARG A 32 -19.78 8.07 26.68
C ARG A 32 -18.61 8.95 27.12
N THR A 33 -17.38 8.63 26.69
CA THR A 33 -16.14 9.27 27.17
C THR A 33 -15.45 10.16 26.14
N GLN A 34 -15.95 10.22 24.90
CA GLN A 34 -15.31 10.87 23.75
C GLN A 34 -13.84 10.42 23.49
N SER A 35 -13.47 9.22 23.96
CA SER A 35 -12.13 8.65 23.73
C SER A 35 -12.06 7.87 22.41
N ALA A 36 -10.89 7.86 21.76
CA ALA A 36 -10.70 7.16 20.49
C ALA A 36 -10.79 5.64 20.68
N PHE A 37 -11.55 4.98 19.80
CA PHE A 37 -11.73 3.53 19.80
C PHE A 37 -10.50 2.81 19.21
N LEU A 38 -9.90 1.87 19.96
CA LEU A 38 -8.76 1.07 19.52
C LEU A 38 -9.24 -0.34 19.09
N ASN A 39 -9.23 -0.61 17.78
CA ASN A 39 -9.47 -1.96 17.24
C ASN A 39 -8.16 -2.77 17.28
N ALA A 40 -8.02 -3.66 18.25
CA ALA A 40 -6.75 -4.34 18.58
C ALA A 40 -6.27 -5.40 17.55
N GLY A 41 -6.95 -5.58 16.41
CA GLY A 41 -6.45 -6.43 15.32
C GLY A 41 -5.47 -5.73 14.38
N ARG A 42 -5.60 -4.40 14.22
CA ARG A 42 -4.73 -3.50 13.47
C ARG A 42 -4.90 -2.09 14.03
N GLY A 43 -3.90 -1.57 14.74
CA GLY A 43 -3.91 -0.18 15.21
C GLY A 43 -3.68 0.76 14.05
N ASN A 44 -4.72 1.47 13.60
CA ASN A 44 -4.54 2.47 12.55
C ASN A 44 -3.63 3.60 13.06
N PRO A 45 -2.56 3.98 12.34
CA PRO A 45 -1.73 5.09 12.75
C PRO A 45 -2.54 6.38 12.91
N ASN A 46 -2.21 7.18 13.93
CA ASN A 46 -2.78 8.51 14.16
C ASN A 46 -1.86 9.62 13.63
N TRP A 47 -0.92 9.27 12.75
CA TRP A 47 0.03 10.17 12.11
C TRP A 47 0.22 9.77 10.65
N VAL A 48 0.62 10.72 9.80
CA VAL A 48 0.87 10.51 8.36
C VAL A 48 2.14 11.24 7.93
N ALA A 49 2.86 10.69 6.95
CA ALA A 49 3.99 11.38 6.32
C ALA A 49 3.49 12.46 5.34
N THR A 50 3.60 13.73 5.71
CA THR A 50 3.03 14.85 4.94
C THR A 50 3.86 15.21 3.71
N THR A 51 5.19 15.25 3.82
CA THR A 51 6.09 15.65 2.72
C THR A 51 5.85 14.92 1.38
N PRO A 52 5.80 13.57 1.31
CA PRO A 52 5.52 12.89 0.05
C PRO A 52 4.07 13.09 -0.43
N ARG A 53 3.11 13.33 0.48
CA ARG A 53 1.71 13.58 0.14
C ARG A 53 1.52 14.97 -0.46
N GLU A 54 2.17 15.98 0.09
CA GLU A 54 2.22 17.33 -0.50
C GLU A 54 2.86 17.28 -1.90
N GLY A 55 3.97 16.54 -2.05
CA GLY A 55 4.58 16.29 -3.34
C GLY A 55 3.63 15.61 -4.33
N TYR A 56 2.89 14.59 -3.90
CA TYR A 56 1.88 13.90 -4.71
C TYR A 56 0.79 14.86 -5.20
N PHE A 57 0.21 15.67 -4.31
CA PHE A 57 -0.84 16.62 -4.70
C PHE A 57 -0.31 17.72 -5.63
N LEU A 58 0.89 18.23 -5.38
CA LEU A 58 1.51 19.24 -6.23
C LEU A 58 1.84 18.68 -7.62
N LEU A 59 2.33 17.44 -7.70
CA LEU A 59 2.52 16.73 -8.96
C LEU A 59 1.21 16.60 -9.73
N GLY A 60 0.10 16.31 -9.04
CA GLY A 60 -1.23 16.25 -9.66
C GLY A 60 -1.65 17.58 -10.30
N GLN A 61 -1.30 18.72 -9.69
CA GLN A 61 -1.54 20.03 -10.29
C GLN A 61 -0.69 20.24 -11.55
N PHE A 62 0.58 19.84 -11.52
CA PHE A 62 1.43 19.85 -12.71
C PHE A 62 0.86 18.96 -13.81
N ALA A 63 0.42 17.75 -13.47
CA ALA A 63 -0.17 16.81 -14.41
C ALA A 63 -1.41 17.39 -15.10
N MET A 64 -2.31 18.04 -14.36
CA MET A 64 -3.46 18.74 -14.94
C MET A 64 -3.05 19.91 -15.84
N SER A 65 -1.95 20.59 -15.53
CA SER A 65 -1.40 21.63 -16.41
C SER A 65 -0.85 21.05 -17.72
N GLU A 66 -0.22 19.87 -17.66
CA GLU A 66 0.27 19.14 -18.83
C GLU A 66 -0.88 18.62 -19.70
N SER A 67 -1.93 18.07 -19.09
CA SER A 67 -3.13 17.65 -19.83
C SER A 67 -3.77 18.81 -20.57
N LYS A 68 -3.92 19.97 -19.92
CA LYS A 68 -4.48 21.19 -20.54
C LYS A 68 -3.57 21.79 -21.61
N ARG A 69 -2.25 21.62 -21.49
CA ARG A 69 -1.29 22.05 -22.52
C ARG A 69 -1.46 21.26 -23.81
N VAL A 70 -1.81 19.97 -23.72
CA VAL A 70 -2.01 19.10 -24.88
C VAL A 70 -3.35 19.37 -25.55
N MET A 71 -4.42 19.51 -24.78
CA MET A 71 -5.73 19.92 -25.25
C MET A 71 -6.45 20.66 -24.14
N SER A 72 -7.14 21.75 -24.46
CA SER A 72 -7.99 22.46 -23.50
C SER A 72 -9.35 22.73 -24.14
N HIS A 73 -10.37 22.04 -23.64
CA HIS A 73 -11.75 22.21 -24.10
C HIS A 73 -12.59 22.96 -23.04
N PRO A 74 -13.52 23.87 -23.41
CA PRO A 74 -14.37 24.61 -22.47
C PRO A 74 -15.20 23.72 -21.51
N ALA A 75 -15.47 22.48 -21.88
CA ALA A 75 -16.14 21.50 -21.03
C ALA A 75 -15.25 20.91 -19.91
N GLY A 76 -14.02 21.41 -19.74
CA GLY A 76 -13.09 20.92 -18.73
C GLY A 76 -12.31 19.66 -19.15
N LEU A 77 -12.12 19.44 -20.45
CA LEU A 77 -11.37 18.28 -20.97
C LEU A 77 -9.91 18.64 -21.25
N GLY A 78 -9.02 17.73 -20.84
CA GLY A 78 -7.58 17.75 -21.09
C GLY A 78 -7.16 16.63 -22.05
N GLY A 79 -5.99 16.76 -22.67
CA GLY A 79 -5.34 15.68 -23.42
C GLY A 79 -4.41 14.83 -22.56
N MET A 80 -3.83 13.77 -23.15
CA MET A 80 -2.85 12.92 -22.50
C MET A 80 -1.48 13.63 -22.43
N PRO A 81 -0.84 13.75 -21.24
CA PRO A 81 0.49 14.31 -21.09
C PRO A 81 1.52 13.68 -22.04
N GLN A 82 2.38 14.51 -22.64
CA GLN A 82 3.37 14.05 -23.63
C GLN A 82 4.76 13.92 -23.00
N ALA A 83 5.42 12.78 -23.20
CA ALA A 83 6.71 12.47 -22.58
C ALA A 83 7.83 13.45 -22.97
N ALA A 84 7.95 13.78 -24.27
CA ALA A 84 9.07 14.58 -24.77
C ALA A 84 9.14 15.95 -24.07
N GLY A 85 10.26 16.23 -23.41
CA GLY A 85 10.56 17.48 -22.70
C GLY A 85 9.78 17.72 -21.41
N ILE A 86 9.05 16.72 -20.90
CA ILE A 86 8.18 16.88 -19.73
C ILE A 86 8.96 17.23 -18.46
N ALA A 87 10.19 16.72 -18.30
CA ALA A 87 11.00 16.99 -17.13
C ALA A 87 11.45 18.46 -17.08
N GLY A 88 11.83 19.04 -18.22
CA GLY A 88 12.16 20.46 -18.30
C GLY A 88 10.95 21.35 -18.05
N ARG A 89 9.75 20.92 -18.50
CA ARG A 89 8.49 21.63 -18.18
C ARG A 89 8.16 21.56 -16.70
N LEU A 90 8.41 20.43 -16.04
CA LEU A 90 8.27 20.28 -14.59
C LEU A 90 9.20 21.25 -13.85
N ASP A 91 10.47 21.36 -14.24
CA ASP A 91 11.42 22.29 -13.62
C ASP A 91 10.92 23.73 -13.69
N GLY A 92 10.63 24.22 -14.89
CA GLY A 92 10.16 25.58 -15.08
C GLY A 92 8.80 25.84 -14.41
N TRP A 93 7.96 24.82 -14.28
CA TRP A 93 6.72 24.92 -13.51
C TRP A 93 6.99 25.03 -12.01
N LEU A 94 7.89 24.22 -11.45
CA LEU A 94 8.28 24.25 -10.03
C LEU A 94 9.04 25.53 -9.64
N GLU A 95 9.68 26.23 -10.57
CA GLU A 95 10.22 27.57 -10.33
C GLU A 95 9.11 28.56 -9.97
N ARG A 96 7.98 28.51 -10.68
CA ARG A 96 6.82 29.36 -10.43
C ARG A 96 5.99 28.93 -9.21
N GLN A 97 6.18 27.70 -8.75
CA GLN A 97 5.49 27.11 -7.59
C GLN A 97 6.43 26.92 -6.40
N ALA A 98 7.53 27.69 -6.31
CA ALA A 98 8.58 27.47 -5.32
C ALA A 98 8.08 27.51 -3.87
N ASP A 99 7.05 28.32 -3.59
CA ASP A 99 6.47 28.50 -2.26
C ASP A 99 5.38 27.47 -1.90
N GLN A 100 5.01 26.58 -2.84
CA GLN A 100 3.98 25.58 -2.59
C GLN A 100 4.51 24.42 -1.72
N PRO A 101 3.68 23.88 -0.80
CA PRO A 101 3.98 22.62 -0.13
C PRO A 101 4.31 21.51 -1.13
N GLY A 102 5.37 20.74 -0.86
CA GLY A 102 5.84 19.68 -1.77
C GLY A 102 6.78 20.14 -2.90
N ALA A 103 6.93 21.44 -3.16
CA ALA A 103 7.79 21.92 -4.25
C ALA A 103 9.26 21.56 -4.04
N ALA A 104 9.78 21.77 -2.83
CA ALA A 104 11.15 21.38 -2.47
C ALA A 104 11.37 19.86 -2.59
N PHE A 105 10.38 19.06 -2.21
CA PHE A 105 10.43 17.61 -2.35
C PHE A 105 10.50 17.18 -3.82
N LEU A 106 9.62 17.70 -4.68
CA LEU A 106 9.64 17.36 -6.12
C LEU A 106 10.94 17.81 -6.81
N LYS A 107 11.45 19.01 -6.47
CA LYS A 107 12.73 19.53 -6.97
C LYS A 107 13.91 18.64 -6.60
N ALA A 108 13.88 17.99 -5.42
CA ALA A 108 14.94 17.08 -5.00
C ALA A 108 14.74 15.64 -5.52
N MET A 109 13.50 15.18 -5.60
CA MET A 109 13.15 13.78 -5.89
C MET A 109 13.52 13.37 -7.32
N VAL A 110 13.24 14.21 -8.32
CA VAL A 110 13.53 13.85 -9.73
C VAL A 110 15.04 13.71 -9.97
N PRO A 111 15.90 14.68 -9.61
CA PRO A 111 17.35 14.54 -9.75
C PRO A 111 17.91 13.36 -8.94
N TYR A 112 17.39 13.14 -7.72
CA TYR A 112 17.79 12.01 -6.89
C TYR A 112 17.50 10.68 -7.58
N ALA A 113 16.29 10.50 -8.12
CA ALA A 113 15.92 9.26 -8.81
C ALA A 113 16.74 9.04 -10.08
N VAL A 114 16.94 10.08 -10.89
CA VAL A 114 17.78 10.00 -12.11
C VAL A 114 19.22 9.62 -11.75
N THR A 115 19.80 10.26 -10.73
CA THR A 115 21.20 10.00 -10.33
C THR A 115 21.36 8.61 -9.71
N THR A 116 20.41 8.20 -8.86
CA THR A 116 20.49 6.94 -8.11
C THR A 116 20.22 5.73 -9.00
N PHE A 117 19.26 5.83 -9.92
CA PHE A 117 18.80 4.70 -10.71
C PHE A 117 19.23 4.78 -12.19
N GLY A 118 19.85 5.86 -12.63
CA GLY A 118 20.22 6.06 -14.04
C GLY A 118 19.02 6.10 -14.97
N PHE A 119 17.90 6.66 -14.52
CA PHE A 119 16.68 6.74 -15.32
C PHE A 119 16.81 7.74 -16.46
N ASP A 120 16.13 7.46 -17.57
CA ASP A 120 15.80 8.51 -18.52
C ASP A 120 14.85 9.49 -17.84
N ARG A 121 15.21 10.77 -17.89
CA ARG A 121 14.56 11.78 -17.06
C ARG A 121 13.14 12.08 -17.52
N ASP A 122 12.92 12.17 -18.83
CA ASP A 122 11.60 12.42 -19.39
C ASP A 122 10.70 11.20 -19.21
N ALA A 123 11.22 9.99 -19.42
CA ALA A 123 10.48 8.75 -19.18
C ALA A 123 10.04 8.61 -17.72
N PHE A 124 10.91 8.94 -16.76
CA PHE A 124 10.57 8.88 -15.34
C PHE A 124 9.49 9.90 -14.97
N VAL A 125 9.65 11.17 -15.37
CA VAL A 125 8.66 12.20 -15.07
C VAL A 125 7.34 11.92 -15.81
N HIS A 126 7.39 11.40 -17.03
CA HIS A 126 6.20 10.99 -17.76
C HIS A 126 5.48 9.84 -17.05
N GLU A 127 6.18 8.79 -16.61
CA GLU A 127 5.57 7.70 -15.84
C GLU A 127 4.86 8.26 -14.60
N LEU A 128 5.48 9.15 -13.83
CA LEU A 128 4.83 9.76 -12.66
C LEU A 128 3.58 10.59 -13.01
N VAL A 129 3.64 11.37 -14.09
CA VAL A 129 2.57 12.28 -14.51
C VAL A 129 1.39 11.51 -15.10
N ASP A 130 1.63 10.58 -16.02
CA ASP A 130 0.59 9.72 -16.62
C ASP A 130 -0.10 8.88 -15.54
N SER A 131 0.71 8.31 -14.65
CA SER A 131 0.28 7.48 -13.53
C SER A 131 -0.62 8.21 -12.52
N ILE A 132 -0.38 9.50 -12.24
CA ILE A 132 -1.23 10.27 -11.32
C ILE A 132 -2.50 10.81 -12.00
N VAL A 133 -2.50 10.99 -13.32
CA VAL A 133 -3.72 11.29 -14.09
C VAL A 133 -4.63 10.07 -14.09
N GLY A 134 -4.06 8.88 -14.24
CA GLY A 134 -4.83 7.63 -14.32
C GLY A 134 -5.64 7.52 -15.60
N ASP A 135 -5.15 8.09 -16.70
CA ASP A 135 -5.76 8.04 -18.04
C ASP A 135 -5.35 6.81 -18.87
N ASN A 136 -4.36 6.04 -18.41
CA ASN A 136 -3.95 4.78 -19.01
C ASN A 136 -4.07 3.60 -18.04
N TYR A 137 -4.22 2.40 -18.63
CA TYR A 137 -4.05 1.15 -17.87
C TYR A 137 -2.59 1.01 -17.41
N PRO A 138 -2.33 0.40 -16.24
CA PRO A 138 -0.97 0.13 -15.79
C PRO A 138 -0.25 -0.79 -16.77
N VAL A 139 0.89 -0.34 -17.30
CA VAL A 139 1.73 -1.14 -18.20
C VAL A 139 3.19 -1.03 -17.77
N PRO A 140 3.90 -2.14 -17.51
CA PRO A 140 3.40 -3.52 -17.46
C PRO A 140 2.34 -3.76 -16.38
N ASP A 141 1.42 -4.70 -16.62
CA ASP A 141 0.30 -5.02 -15.70
C ASP A 141 0.74 -5.33 -14.26
N ARG A 142 1.96 -5.86 -14.10
CA ARG A 142 2.54 -6.24 -12.83
C ARG A 142 2.96 -5.04 -11.98
N MET A 143 3.69 -4.09 -12.56
CA MET A 143 4.14 -2.87 -11.90
C MET A 143 4.78 -1.94 -12.93
N LEU A 144 4.60 -0.63 -12.77
CA LEU A 144 5.27 0.38 -13.59
C LEU A 144 6.80 0.31 -13.41
N VAL A 145 7.55 0.56 -14.49
CA VAL A 145 8.96 0.20 -14.61
C VAL A 145 9.86 0.99 -13.66
N HIS A 146 9.66 2.30 -13.55
CA HIS A 146 10.48 3.13 -12.66
C HIS A 146 10.07 2.93 -11.20
N ASN A 147 8.76 2.90 -10.93
CA ASN A 147 8.23 2.66 -9.59
C ASN A 147 8.65 1.30 -9.03
N GLU A 148 8.69 0.24 -9.84
CA GLU A 148 9.20 -1.06 -9.40
C GLU A 148 10.64 -0.96 -8.88
N ARG A 149 11.52 -0.28 -9.61
CA ARG A 149 12.93 -0.14 -9.24
C ARG A 149 13.11 0.67 -7.96
N ILE A 150 12.31 1.73 -7.78
CA ILE A 150 12.33 2.55 -6.57
C ILE A 150 11.86 1.73 -5.36
N VAL A 151 10.71 1.05 -5.47
CA VAL A 151 10.15 0.24 -4.38
C VAL A 151 11.06 -0.96 -4.07
N HIS A 152 11.68 -1.55 -5.09
CA HIS A 152 12.67 -2.61 -4.92
C HIS A 152 13.81 -2.17 -4.01
N GLU A 153 14.48 -1.05 -4.32
CA GLU A 153 15.58 -0.57 -3.49
C GLU A 153 15.13 -0.20 -2.06
N TYR A 154 13.94 0.37 -1.91
CA TYR A 154 13.35 0.61 -0.59
C TYR A 154 13.17 -0.70 0.20
N LEU A 155 12.65 -1.75 -0.41
CA LEU A 155 12.48 -3.06 0.23
C LEU A 155 13.81 -3.73 0.54
N MET A 156 14.81 -3.60 -0.34
CA MET A 156 16.17 -4.09 -0.05
C MET A 156 16.72 -3.46 1.21
N TRP A 157 16.57 -2.13 1.36
CA TRP A 157 16.99 -1.43 2.57
C TRP A 157 16.16 -1.85 3.79
N ALA A 158 14.83 -1.81 3.70
CA ALA A 158 13.94 -2.03 4.84
C ALA A 158 13.96 -3.48 5.36
N MET A 159 14.10 -4.46 4.46
CA MET A 159 13.98 -5.89 4.80
C MET A 159 15.33 -6.60 4.90
N CYS A 160 16.35 -6.18 4.14
CA CYS A 160 17.65 -6.87 4.10
C CYS A 160 18.78 -6.05 4.75
N GLY A 161 18.56 -4.77 5.06
CA GLY A 161 19.57 -3.89 5.64
C GLY A 161 20.83 -3.83 4.77
N THR A 162 22.00 -4.02 5.37
CA THR A 162 23.30 -3.97 4.68
C THR A 162 23.63 -5.25 3.92
N ARG A 163 23.01 -6.39 4.26
CA ARG A 163 23.33 -7.69 3.65
C ARG A 163 22.30 -8.03 2.59
N LYS A 164 22.46 -7.43 1.41
CA LYS A 164 21.60 -7.72 0.26
C LYS A 164 21.79 -9.18 -0.21
N PRO A 165 20.71 -9.96 -0.43
CA PRO A 165 20.78 -11.27 -1.07
C PRO A 165 21.29 -11.16 -2.52
N ALA A 166 21.83 -12.26 -3.05
CA ALA A 166 22.37 -12.32 -4.41
C ALA A 166 21.28 -12.25 -5.51
N GLY A 167 20.02 -12.56 -5.18
CA GLY A 167 18.91 -12.55 -6.13
C GLY A 167 18.26 -11.18 -6.28
N ARG A 168 17.58 -10.97 -7.42
CA ARG A 168 16.70 -9.83 -7.66
C ARG A 168 15.25 -10.23 -7.35
N PHE A 169 14.52 -9.35 -6.67
CA PHE A 169 13.09 -9.53 -6.47
C PHE A 169 12.33 -8.91 -7.64
N ASP A 170 11.36 -9.62 -8.17
CA ASP A 170 10.32 -9.04 -9.02
C ASP A 170 9.13 -8.68 -8.13
N LEU A 171 8.61 -7.46 -8.28
CA LEU A 171 7.55 -6.95 -7.43
C LEU A 171 6.19 -6.97 -8.12
N TYR A 172 5.13 -7.34 -7.41
CA TYR A 172 3.76 -7.19 -7.89
C TYR A 172 3.02 -6.19 -7.01
N ALA A 173 2.63 -5.05 -7.57
CA ALA A 173 1.89 -4.02 -6.84
C ALA A 173 0.43 -4.46 -6.66
N VAL A 174 -0.05 -4.44 -5.41
CA VAL A 174 -1.38 -4.94 -5.02
C VAL A 174 -2.03 -4.01 -3.98
N GLU A 175 -3.32 -4.19 -3.74
CA GLU A 175 -4.17 -3.40 -2.84
C GLU A 175 -3.92 -3.74 -1.35
N GLY A 176 -2.64 -3.65 -0.95
CA GLY A 176 -2.17 -3.95 0.39
C GLY A 176 -2.02 -5.45 0.69
N GLY A 177 -1.57 -5.75 1.91
CA GLY A 177 -1.27 -7.13 2.33
C GLY A 177 -2.49 -8.06 2.37
N THR A 178 -3.70 -7.51 2.41
CA THR A 178 -4.94 -8.31 2.34
C THR A 178 -5.11 -8.90 0.94
N ALA A 179 -5.01 -8.08 -0.12
CA ALA A 179 -5.07 -8.57 -1.50
C ALA A 179 -3.91 -9.52 -1.80
N ALA A 180 -2.70 -9.18 -1.33
CA ALA A 180 -1.51 -10.02 -1.48
C ALA A 180 -1.74 -11.47 -1.02
N MET A 181 -2.28 -11.67 0.18
CA MET A 181 -2.52 -13.01 0.73
C MET A 181 -3.59 -13.78 -0.07
N CYS A 182 -4.66 -13.09 -0.47
CA CYS A 182 -5.70 -13.70 -1.31
C CYS A 182 -5.12 -14.16 -2.67
N TYR A 183 -4.31 -13.34 -3.33
CA TYR A 183 -3.69 -13.70 -4.60
C TYR A 183 -2.68 -14.82 -4.44
N LEU A 184 -1.87 -14.81 -3.37
CA LEU A 184 -0.88 -15.83 -3.11
C LEU A 184 -1.52 -17.22 -2.96
N PHE A 185 -2.51 -17.36 -2.06
CA PHE A 185 -3.17 -18.65 -1.83
C PHE A 185 -3.92 -19.14 -3.07
N LYS A 186 -4.65 -18.24 -3.75
CA LYS A 186 -5.34 -18.59 -5.00
C LYS A 186 -4.35 -19.03 -6.09
N SER A 187 -3.21 -18.35 -6.21
CA SER A 187 -2.19 -18.69 -7.21
C SER A 187 -1.51 -20.03 -6.89
N LEU A 188 -1.16 -20.28 -5.63
CA LEU A 188 -0.59 -21.56 -5.21
C LEU A 188 -1.54 -22.73 -5.49
N LYS A 189 -2.84 -22.57 -5.17
CA LYS A 189 -3.88 -23.57 -5.48
C LYS A 189 -4.08 -23.75 -6.99
N ALA A 190 -4.22 -22.65 -7.74
CA ALA A 190 -4.42 -22.71 -9.20
C ALA A 190 -3.26 -23.40 -9.92
N ASN A 191 -2.04 -23.25 -9.40
CA ASN A 191 -0.83 -23.89 -9.93
C ASN A 191 -0.51 -25.23 -9.27
N ARG A 192 -1.40 -25.78 -8.42
CA ARG A 192 -1.24 -27.06 -7.72
C ARG A 192 0.05 -27.17 -6.89
N LEU A 193 0.49 -26.04 -6.34
CA LEU A 193 1.62 -25.94 -5.40
C LEU A 193 1.16 -26.06 -3.94
N LEU A 194 -0.16 -25.96 -3.71
CA LEU A 194 -0.79 -26.13 -2.42
C LEU A 194 -2.15 -26.81 -2.62
N LEU A 195 -2.35 -27.96 -1.98
CA LEU A 195 -3.52 -28.81 -2.11
C LEU A 195 -4.17 -29.09 -0.73
N PRO A 196 -5.46 -29.44 -0.70
CA PRO A 196 -6.09 -29.95 0.51
C PRO A 196 -5.32 -31.12 1.12
N GLY A 197 -5.11 -31.08 2.44
CA GLY A 197 -4.31 -32.04 3.19
C GLY A 197 -2.80 -31.75 3.22
N ASP A 198 -2.31 -30.75 2.48
CA ASP A 198 -0.90 -30.34 2.61
C ASP A 198 -0.64 -29.73 3.99
N THR A 199 0.56 -29.97 4.51
CA THR A 199 0.98 -29.45 5.81
C THR A 199 1.58 -28.06 5.69
N ILE A 200 1.10 -27.10 6.49
CA ILE A 200 1.63 -25.74 6.60
C ILE A 200 2.12 -25.44 8.02
N ALA A 201 3.36 -24.96 8.13
CA ALA A 201 3.93 -24.51 9.40
C ALA A 201 3.61 -23.03 9.64
N LEU A 202 2.95 -22.71 10.77
CA LEU A 202 2.61 -21.34 11.16
C LEU A 202 3.35 -20.93 12.44
N GLY A 203 4.12 -19.85 12.35
CA GLY A 203 4.66 -19.17 13.53
C GLY A 203 3.51 -18.62 14.40
N THR A 204 3.47 -18.96 15.68
CA THR A 204 2.38 -18.56 16.61
C THR A 204 2.92 -17.97 17.91
N PRO A 205 2.19 -17.03 18.55
CA PRO A 205 0.87 -16.50 18.15
C PRO A 205 0.94 -15.57 16.92
N ILE A 206 -0.12 -15.57 16.09
CA ILE A 206 -0.24 -14.74 14.89
C ILE A 206 -1.66 -14.20 14.74
N PHE A 207 -1.81 -13.19 13.88
CA PHE A 207 -3.09 -12.55 13.58
C PHE A 207 -4.13 -13.56 13.06
N THR A 208 -5.31 -13.59 13.71
CA THR A 208 -6.37 -14.60 13.52
C THR A 208 -6.74 -14.90 12.07
N PRO A 209 -6.89 -13.91 11.15
CA PRO A 209 -7.18 -14.19 9.75
C PRO A 209 -6.21 -15.15 9.05
N TYR A 210 -4.94 -15.23 9.49
CA TYR A 210 -3.99 -16.18 8.91
C TYR A 210 -4.14 -17.61 9.46
N LEU A 211 -4.75 -17.78 10.63
CA LEU A 211 -5.13 -19.09 11.16
C LEU A 211 -6.39 -19.61 10.46
N GLU A 212 -7.40 -18.76 10.30
CA GLU A 212 -8.67 -19.18 9.68
C GLU A 212 -8.52 -19.53 8.20
N MET A 213 -7.67 -18.79 7.47
CA MET A 213 -7.50 -18.97 6.03
C MET A 213 -7.01 -20.39 5.67
N THR A 214 -6.21 -21.03 6.54
CA THR A 214 -5.72 -22.39 6.32
C THR A 214 -6.80 -23.46 6.53
N HIS A 215 -7.87 -23.14 7.27
CA HIS A 215 -8.97 -24.06 7.58
C HIS A 215 -10.20 -23.88 6.69
N LEU A 216 -10.24 -22.84 5.84
CA LEU A 216 -11.29 -22.70 4.84
C LEU A 216 -11.39 -23.97 3.98
N GLU A 217 -12.61 -24.39 3.63
CA GLU A 217 -12.87 -25.61 2.85
C GLU A 217 -12.04 -25.65 1.55
N ASP A 218 -11.80 -24.49 0.96
CA ASP A 218 -10.99 -24.32 -0.23
C ASP A 218 -9.49 -24.60 -0.04
N CYS A 219 -8.97 -24.57 1.19
CA CYS A 219 -7.57 -24.82 1.53
C CYS A 219 -7.42 -26.15 2.28
N ALA A 220 -8.19 -26.36 3.35
CA ALA A 220 -8.20 -27.58 4.17
C ALA A 220 -6.78 -28.13 4.48
N LEU A 221 -5.92 -27.25 5.01
CA LEU A 221 -4.51 -27.57 5.28
C LEU A 221 -4.32 -28.13 6.68
N ASP A 222 -3.34 -29.02 6.82
CA ASP A 222 -2.89 -29.53 8.12
C ASP A 222 -1.92 -28.53 8.75
N VAL A 223 -2.32 -27.90 9.85
CA VAL A 223 -1.54 -26.83 10.48
C VAL A 223 -0.58 -27.38 11.53
N VAL A 224 0.70 -27.05 11.40
CA VAL A 224 1.73 -27.27 12.44
C VAL A 224 2.10 -25.93 13.07
N HIS A 225 1.83 -25.77 14.36
CA HIS A 225 2.15 -24.55 15.09
C HIS A 225 3.62 -24.53 15.54
N ILE A 226 4.39 -23.57 15.04
CA ILE A 226 5.73 -23.26 15.50
C ILE A 226 5.61 -22.14 16.54
N LYS A 227 5.73 -22.51 17.82
CA LYS A 227 5.59 -21.54 18.92
C LYS A 227 6.86 -20.69 19.00
N ALA A 228 6.69 -19.37 18.98
CA ALA A 228 7.78 -18.47 19.37
C ALA A 228 8.13 -18.69 20.86
N PRO A 229 9.42 -18.59 21.25
CA PRO A 229 9.85 -18.70 22.63
C PRO A 229 9.30 -17.57 23.51
#